data_AF-A0A969MP64-F1
#
_entry.id   AF-A0A969MP64-F1
#
_cell.length_a   1.000
_cell.length_b   1.000
_cell.length_c   1.000
_cell.angle_alpha   90.00
_cell.angle_beta   90.00
_cell.angle_gamma   90.00
#
_symmetry.space_group_name_H-M   'P 1'
#
loop_
_entity.id
_entity.type
_entity.pdbx_description
1 polymer ?
#
loop_
_entity_poly.entity_id
_entity_poly.type
_entity_poly.pdbx_seq_one_letter_code
_entity_poly.pdbx_strand_id
1 'polypeptide(L)'
;MSKKRALLIGINYPNTTYQLNGCINDVMLINQILTEHFGFIDPLEKQMLIDKDATTLNIIEKLYWLVSNAQSGDALYLHYSGHGLQTLAAANKNIKQININDIFYNMPVGVKLTMVFDCCYTLGFVDDYLTATVIPVDISESITLVVNSGVIISGCRKNQKSADLWLYDKFIGAATYFIAQNLKNYKYEVDYLTLTAEINQSMKKHKYKQQIELIGDSSCFSTKFLK
;
A
#
# COMPACT_ATOMS: atom_id res chain seq x y z
N MET A 1 22.58 -12.84 -4.29
CA MET A 1 21.15 -13.24 -4.36
C MET A 1 20.34 -11.97 -4.50
N SER A 2 19.26 -11.98 -5.29
CA SER A 2 18.34 -10.84 -5.32
C SER A 2 17.69 -10.67 -3.95
N LYS A 3 17.57 -9.43 -3.52
CA LYS A 3 17.06 -9.06 -2.20
C LYS A 3 15.57 -8.80 -2.27
N LYS A 4 14.86 -9.20 -1.22
CA LYS A 4 13.45 -8.90 -1.04
C LYS A 4 13.30 -7.94 0.14
N ARG A 5 12.52 -6.88 0.00
CA ARG A 5 12.15 -6.03 1.15
C ARG A 5 10.69 -5.63 1.10
N ALA A 6 10.02 -5.70 2.24
CA ALA A 6 8.65 -5.24 2.40
C ALA A 6 8.55 -4.20 3.51
N LEU A 7 7.84 -3.11 3.23
CA LEU A 7 7.38 -2.15 4.23
C LEU A 7 5.86 -2.22 4.34
N LEU A 8 5.34 -2.50 5.53
CA LEU A 8 3.92 -2.68 5.80
C LEU A 8 3.47 -1.63 6.82
N ILE A 9 2.55 -0.75 6.41
CA ILE A 9 2.10 0.39 7.21
C ILE A 9 0.60 0.27 7.43
N GLY A 10 0.18 0.17 8.70
CA GLY A 10 -1.23 0.01 9.08
C GLY A 10 -1.60 0.99 10.17
N ILE A 11 -2.49 1.94 9.88
CA ILE A 11 -2.84 3.02 10.81
C ILE A 11 -4.34 2.99 11.09
N ASN A 12 -4.71 2.63 12.32
CA ASN A 12 -6.07 2.64 12.83
C ASN A 12 -6.44 3.96 13.54
N TYR A 13 -5.49 4.86 13.79
CA TYR A 13 -5.75 6.16 14.43
C TYR A 13 -6.52 6.04 15.78
N PRO A 14 -6.09 5.15 16.71
CA PRO A 14 -6.85 4.84 17.91
C PRO A 14 -7.06 6.07 18.80
N ASN A 15 -8.24 6.16 19.42
CA ASN A 15 -8.62 7.28 20.31
C ASN A 15 -8.66 8.66 19.62
N THR A 16 -8.81 8.69 18.30
CA THR A 16 -9.00 9.93 17.54
C THR A 16 -10.36 9.95 16.85
N THR A 17 -10.78 11.11 16.35
CA THR A 17 -11.97 11.22 15.49
C THR A 17 -11.83 10.52 14.14
N TYR A 18 -10.62 10.06 13.79
CA TYR A 18 -10.30 9.37 12.55
C TYR A 18 -10.17 7.85 12.74
N GLN A 19 -10.66 7.28 13.84
CA GLN A 19 -10.43 5.87 14.13
C GLN A 19 -10.96 4.93 13.04
N LEU A 20 -10.11 3.99 12.64
CA LEU A 20 -10.38 2.80 11.82
C LEU A 20 -10.07 1.55 12.65
N ASN A 21 -10.50 0.39 12.17
CA ASN A 21 -10.30 -0.86 12.91
C ASN A 21 -9.70 -1.99 12.04
N GLY A 22 -9.53 -1.75 10.73
CA GLY A 22 -9.12 -2.79 9.77
C GLY A 22 -7.65 -2.75 9.35
N CYS A 23 -7.01 -1.59 9.45
CA CYS A 23 -5.71 -1.35 8.81
C CYS A 23 -4.58 -2.22 9.36
N ILE A 24 -4.62 -2.52 10.66
CA ILE A 24 -3.67 -3.45 11.27
C ILE A 24 -3.93 -4.90 10.82
N ASN A 25 -5.19 -5.30 10.65
CA ASN A 25 -5.51 -6.64 10.16
C ASN A 25 -5.05 -6.81 8.71
N ASP A 26 -5.14 -5.76 7.90
CA ASP A 26 -4.67 -5.74 6.52
C ASP A 26 -3.17 -6.02 6.44
N VAL A 27 -2.33 -5.28 7.20
CA VAL A 27 -0.88 -5.51 7.19
C VAL A 27 -0.50 -6.89 7.72
N MET A 28 -1.25 -7.43 8.69
CA MET A 28 -1.00 -8.78 9.21
C MET A 28 -1.31 -9.85 8.16
N LEU A 29 -2.43 -9.71 7.44
CA LEU A 29 -2.80 -10.61 6.34
C LEU A 29 -1.76 -10.58 5.22
N ILE A 30 -1.32 -9.39 4.83
CA ILE A 30 -0.31 -9.23 3.78
C ILE A 30 1.06 -9.76 4.22
N ASN A 31 1.47 -9.51 5.47
CA ASN A 31 2.70 -10.07 6.03
C ASN A 31 2.71 -11.61 5.94
N GLN A 32 1.59 -12.24 6.27
CA GLN A 32 1.43 -13.69 6.16
C GLN A 32 1.57 -14.15 4.70
N ILE A 33 0.85 -13.52 3.77
CA ILE A 33 0.88 -13.86 2.34
C ILE A 33 2.30 -13.72 1.75
N LEU A 34 3.00 -12.64 2.07
CA LEU A 34 4.37 -12.41 1.59
C LEU A 34 5.35 -13.48 2.09
N THR A 35 5.21 -13.87 3.35
CA THR A 35 6.05 -14.89 3.99
C THR A 35 5.77 -16.27 3.40
N GLU A 36 4.50 -16.66 3.31
CA GLU A 36 4.08 -18.01 2.91
C GLU A 36 4.19 -18.27 1.40
N HIS A 37 4.03 -17.25 0.56
CA HIS A 37 3.84 -17.45 -0.88
C HIS A 37 4.81 -16.68 -1.78
N PHE A 38 5.44 -15.61 -1.28
CA PHE A 38 6.35 -14.78 -2.07
C PHE A 38 7.80 -14.81 -1.54
N GLY A 39 8.08 -15.61 -0.52
CA GLY A 39 9.44 -15.88 -0.06
C GLY A 39 10.12 -14.70 0.62
N PHE A 40 9.35 -13.79 1.22
CA PHE A 40 9.87 -12.77 2.15
C PHE A 40 10.02 -13.44 3.53
N ILE A 41 10.98 -14.35 3.68
CA ILE A 41 11.07 -15.23 4.86
C ILE A 41 11.84 -14.55 5.99
N ASP A 42 12.92 -13.84 5.67
CA ASP A 42 13.77 -13.23 6.68
C ASP A 42 13.00 -12.10 7.39
N PRO A 43 12.94 -12.09 8.74
CA PRO A 43 12.38 -10.97 9.49
C PRO A 43 13.05 -9.63 9.18
N LEU A 44 14.34 -9.62 8.82
CA LEU A 44 15.08 -8.42 8.45
C LEU A 44 14.69 -7.86 7.07
N GLU A 45 14.01 -8.65 6.24
CA GLU A 45 13.47 -8.22 4.96
C GLU A 45 12.13 -7.50 5.11
N LYS A 46 11.50 -7.53 6.30
CA LYS A 46 10.17 -6.94 6.52
C LYS A 46 10.23 -5.90 7.64
N GLN A 47 9.69 -4.72 7.38
CA GLN A 47 9.50 -3.69 8.40
C GLN A 47 8.01 -3.40 8.48
N MET A 48 7.49 -3.33 9.70
CA MET A 48 6.08 -3.06 9.95
C MET A 48 5.95 -1.87 10.88
N LEU A 49 5.14 -0.89 10.48
CA LEU A 49 4.80 0.28 11.28
C LEU A 49 3.29 0.27 11.53
N ILE A 50 2.91 0.19 12.80
CA ILE A 50 1.49 0.17 13.21
C ILE A 50 1.22 1.29 14.21
N ASP A 51 0.09 2.00 14.01
CA ASP A 51 -0.36 3.09 14.86
C ASP A 51 0.78 3.99 15.37
N LYS A 52 1.04 3.99 16.68
CA LYS A 52 2.03 4.85 17.35
C LYS A 52 3.44 4.76 16.75
N ASP A 53 3.78 3.64 16.11
CA ASP A 53 5.08 3.44 15.47
C ASP A 53 5.08 3.99 14.03
N ALA A 54 3.91 4.14 13.41
CA ALA A 54 3.71 4.73 12.08
C ALA A 54 3.66 6.27 12.13
N THR A 55 4.63 6.88 12.80
CA THR A 55 4.82 8.33 12.76
C THR A 55 5.32 8.76 11.38
N THR A 56 5.06 10.01 11.01
CA THR A 56 5.60 10.62 9.78
C THR A 56 7.10 10.38 9.63
N LEU A 57 7.88 10.61 10.70
CA LEU A 57 9.33 10.43 10.70
C LEU A 57 9.72 8.96 10.46
N ASN A 58 9.09 8.04 11.17
CA ASN A 58 9.38 6.60 11.04
C ASN A 58 9.00 6.09 9.66
N ILE A 59 7.86 6.53 9.11
CA ILE A 59 7.45 6.16 7.76
C ILE A 59 8.48 6.63 6.73
N ILE A 60 8.92 7.88 6.80
CA ILE A 60 9.96 8.43 5.90
C ILE A 60 11.26 7.63 6.03
N GLU A 61 11.72 7.38 7.25
CA GLU A 61 12.93 6.58 7.50
C GLU A 61 12.81 5.18 6.89
N LYS A 62 11.66 4.51 7.06
CA LYS A 62 11.46 3.17 6.51
C LYS A 62 11.28 3.15 5.01
N LEU A 63 10.75 4.21 4.41
CA LEU A 63 10.72 4.38 2.96
C LEU A 63 12.15 4.49 2.39
N TYR A 64 13.04 5.25 3.03
CA TYR A 64 14.46 5.26 2.67
C TYR A 64 15.12 3.89 2.86
N TRP A 65 14.84 3.21 3.97
CA TRP A 65 15.32 1.85 4.19
C TRP A 65 14.85 0.90 3.09
N LEU A 66 13.60 0.98 2.65
CA LEU A 66 13.01 0.09 1.64
C LEU A 66 13.84 0.11 0.34
N VAL A 67 14.17 1.32 -0.13
CA VAL A 67 14.90 1.53 -1.39
C VAL A 67 16.42 1.51 -1.23
N SER A 68 16.94 1.58 -0.01
CA SER A 68 18.38 1.66 0.24
C SER A 68 19.16 0.47 -0.32
N ASN A 69 20.22 0.77 -1.08
CA ASN A 69 21.08 -0.23 -1.73
C ASN A 69 20.27 -1.26 -2.54
N ALA A 70 19.13 -0.88 -3.12
CA ALA A 70 18.41 -1.73 -4.06
C ALA A 70 19.27 -1.92 -5.32
N GLN A 71 19.20 -3.10 -5.92
CA GLN A 71 19.93 -3.45 -7.12
C GLN A 71 19.00 -4.13 -8.13
N SER A 72 19.41 -4.12 -9.40
CA SER A 72 18.65 -4.81 -10.45
C SER A 72 18.36 -6.26 -10.07
N GLY A 73 17.11 -6.68 -10.19
CA GLY A 73 16.62 -8.00 -9.78
C GLY A 73 16.02 -8.04 -8.37
N ASP A 74 16.17 -7.00 -7.54
CA ASP A 74 15.52 -6.91 -6.24
C ASP A 74 14.00 -6.76 -6.37
N ALA A 75 13.26 -7.31 -5.41
CA ALA A 75 11.81 -7.15 -5.32
C ALA A 75 11.45 -6.37 -4.05
N LEU A 76 10.88 -5.18 -4.23
CA LEU A 76 10.47 -4.29 -3.15
C LEU A 76 8.95 -4.26 -3.08
N TYR A 77 8.41 -4.32 -1.87
CA TYR A 77 6.99 -4.27 -1.63
C TYR A 77 6.65 -3.19 -0.60
N LEU A 78 5.65 -2.38 -0.90
CA LEU A 78 5.08 -1.41 0.03
C LEU A 78 3.59 -1.67 0.13
N HIS A 79 3.08 -1.82 1.34
CA HIS A 79 1.65 -1.84 1.61
C HIS A 79 1.30 -0.76 2.61
N TYR A 80 0.26 0.01 2.31
CA TYR A 80 -0.29 0.98 3.23
C TYR A 80 -1.81 0.79 3.32
N SER A 81 -2.31 0.69 4.55
CA SER A 81 -3.74 0.74 4.88
C SER A 81 -3.96 1.82 5.95
N GLY A 82 -4.87 2.75 5.67
CA GLY A 82 -5.13 3.94 6.50
C GLY A 82 -5.95 5.00 5.76
N HIS A 83 -6.05 6.20 6.34
CA HIS A 83 -6.77 7.31 5.70
C HIS A 83 -6.01 7.91 4.52
N GLY A 84 -6.76 8.59 3.64
CA GLY A 84 -6.21 9.46 2.58
C GLY A 84 -6.78 10.89 2.59
N LEU A 85 -6.22 11.76 1.74
CA LEU A 85 -6.47 13.22 1.67
C LEU A 85 -7.94 13.60 1.69
N GLN A 86 -8.81 12.91 0.96
CA GLN A 86 -10.22 13.33 0.89
C GLN A 86 -10.91 13.29 2.26
N THR A 87 -10.45 12.42 3.16
CA THR A 87 -10.95 12.37 4.54
C THR A 87 -10.32 13.48 5.40
N LEU A 88 -9.08 13.90 5.11
CA LEU A 88 -8.28 14.82 5.93
C LEU A 88 -8.33 16.29 5.47
N ALA A 89 -8.50 16.56 4.18
CA ALA A 89 -8.60 17.90 3.60
C ALA A 89 -9.89 18.63 3.99
N ALA A 90 -10.92 17.89 4.42
CA ALA A 90 -12.08 18.46 5.08
C ALA A 90 -11.74 19.02 6.48
N ALA A 91 -10.66 18.53 7.12
CA ALA A 91 -10.33 18.86 8.49
C ALA A 91 -9.33 20.03 8.62
N ASN A 92 -8.35 20.21 7.72
CA ASN A 92 -7.39 21.33 7.84
C ASN A 92 -6.71 21.72 6.50
N LYS A 93 -7.09 22.88 5.94
CA LYS A 93 -6.53 23.42 4.66
C LYS A 93 -5.11 23.99 4.74
N ASN A 94 -4.54 24.12 5.95
CA ASN A 94 -3.24 24.76 6.17
C ASN A 94 -2.08 23.78 6.40
N ILE A 95 -2.31 22.47 6.27
CA ILE A 95 -1.24 21.49 6.50
C ILE A 95 -0.34 21.43 5.27
N LYS A 96 0.96 21.70 5.46
CA LYS A 96 1.97 21.54 4.43
C LYS A 96 2.11 20.06 4.08
N GLN A 97 1.87 19.74 2.81
CA GLN A 97 2.04 18.40 2.28
C GLN A 97 3.52 17.99 2.27
N ILE A 98 3.77 16.71 2.56
CA ILE A 98 5.09 16.10 2.41
C ILE A 98 5.20 15.53 1.00
N ASN A 99 6.33 15.79 0.35
CA ASN A 99 6.69 15.19 -0.93
C ASN A 99 7.66 14.03 -0.66
N ILE A 100 7.36 12.84 -1.18
CA ILE A 100 8.19 11.64 -1.03
C ILE A 100 8.85 11.19 -2.35
N ASN A 101 8.73 11.98 -3.41
CA ASN A 101 9.24 11.66 -4.74
C ASN A 101 10.74 11.37 -4.74
N ASP A 102 11.51 12.16 -3.98
CA ASP A 102 12.97 12.06 -3.91
C ASP A 102 13.44 10.68 -3.42
N ILE A 103 12.60 9.98 -2.66
CA ILE A 103 12.90 8.62 -2.17
C ILE A 103 12.98 7.63 -3.34
N PHE A 104 12.10 7.78 -4.32
CA PHE A 104 11.99 6.86 -5.46
C PHE A 104 12.78 7.32 -6.69
N TYR A 105 13.25 8.57 -6.69
CA TYR A 105 13.90 9.20 -7.84
C TYR A 105 15.13 8.43 -8.36
N ASN A 106 15.95 7.88 -7.46
CA ASN A 106 17.20 7.18 -7.80
C ASN A 106 17.07 5.65 -7.79
N MET A 107 15.85 5.13 -7.96
CA MET A 107 15.66 3.68 -7.98
C MET A 107 16.37 3.04 -9.19
N PRO A 108 17.24 2.03 -9.00
CA PRO A 108 17.94 1.41 -10.12
C PRO A 108 17.01 0.66 -11.07
N VAL A 109 17.35 0.70 -12.36
CA VAL A 109 16.64 -0.04 -13.41
C VAL A 109 16.66 -1.55 -13.11
N GLY A 110 15.50 -2.18 -13.26
CA GLY A 110 15.32 -3.62 -13.04
C GLY A 110 15.07 -4.02 -11.58
N VAL A 111 15.01 -3.06 -10.65
CA VAL A 111 14.29 -3.27 -9.39
C VAL A 111 12.80 -3.42 -9.70
N LYS A 112 12.13 -4.38 -9.07
CA LYS A 112 10.67 -4.53 -9.16
C LYS A 112 10.03 -3.96 -7.90
N LEU A 113 9.54 -2.72 -7.96
CA LEU A 113 8.75 -2.13 -6.88
C LEU A 113 7.26 -2.43 -7.06
N THR A 114 6.61 -2.95 -6.03
CA THR A 114 5.16 -3.10 -5.97
C THR A 114 4.60 -2.31 -4.79
N MET A 115 3.72 -1.36 -5.06
CA MET A 115 3.04 -0.57 -4.02
C MET A 115 1.56 -0.89 -4.03
N VAL A 116 1.00 -1.22 -2.87
CA VAL A 116 -0.42 -1.48 -2.68
C VAL A 116 -0.97 -0.49 -1.67
N PHE A 117 -1.96 0.28 -2.07
CA PHE A 117 -2.60 1.28 -1.22
C PHE A 117 -4.05 0.87 -0.98
N ASP A 118 -4.42 0.47 0.24
CA ASP A 118 -5.83 0.34 0.64
C ASP A 118 -6.41 1.69 1.05
N CYS A 119 -6.19 2.67 0.19
CA CYS A 119 -6.69 4.02 0.26
C CYS A 119 -6.67 4.59 -1.16
N CYS A 120 -7.06 5.86 -1.34
CA CYS A 120 -6.90 6.52 -2.63
C CYS A 120 -5.47 7.05 -2.79
N TYR A 121 -5.22 7.91 -3.78
CA TYR A 121 -3.90 8.47 -4.13
C TYR A 121 -3.26 9.41 -3.11
N THR A 122 -3.66 9.33 -1.86
CA THR A 122 -3.02 10.10 -0.81
C THR A 122 -2.99 9.28 0.45
N LEU A 123 -1.84 9.31 1.11
CA LEU A 123 -1.59 8.69 2.40
C LEU A 123 -1.83 9.72 3.51
N GLY A 124 -2.18 9.26 4.70
CA GLY A 124 -2.42 10.06 5.90
C GLY A 124 -1.44 9.67 6.99
N PHE A 125 -0.29 10.35 7.04
CA PHE A 125 0.75 10.07 8.02
C PHE A 125 0.43 10.75 9.35
N VAL A 126 0.68 10.08 10.47
CA VAL A 126 0.40 10.66 11.78
C VAL A 126 1.62 11.40 12.30
N ASP A 127 1.45 12.68 12.63
CA ASP A 127 2.51 13.49 13.25
C ASP A 127 2.42 13.43 14.77
N ASP A 128 1.20 13.56 15.30
CA ASP A 128 0.96 13.54 16.73
C ASP A 128 -0.42 12.93 17.05
N TYR A 129 -0.40 11.81 17.78
CA TYR A 129 -1.59 11.11 18.23
C TYR A 129 -2.35 11.86 19.34
N LEU A 130 -1.68 12.72 20.11
CA LEU A 130 -2.32 13.51 21.17
C LEU A 130 -3.18 14.63 20.58
N THR A 131 -2.70 15.26 19.51
CA THR A 131 -3.43 16.32 18.80
C THR A 131 -4.29 15.78 17.65
N ALA A 132 -4.26 14.47 17.40
CA ALA A 132 -4.87 13.82 16.24
C ALA A 132 -4.45 14.48 14.91
N THR A 133 -3.21 14.96 14.84
CA THR A 133 -2.68 15.63 13.66
C THR A 133 -2.25 14.59 12.62
N VAL A 134 -2.91 14.61 11.47
CA VAL A 134 -2.61 13.74 10.33
C VAL A 134 -2.19 14.60 9.14
N ILE A 135 -0.99 14.34 8.61
CA ILE A 135 -0.40 15.02 7.47
C ILE A 135 -0.73 14.25 6.19
N PRO A 136 -1.35 14.89 5.19
CA PRO A 136 -1.57 14.25 3.92
C PRO A 136 -0.31 14.22 3.06
N VAL A 137 -0.10 13.10 2.38
CA VAL A 137 1.03 12.86 1.45
C VAL A 137 0.48 12.47 0.08
N ASP A 138 0.50 13.40 -0.87
CA ASP A 138 0.11 13.12 -2.25
C ASP A 138 1.25 12.38 -2.94
N ILE A 139 0.91 11.21 -3.46
CA ILE A 139 1.84 10.33 -4.17
C ILE A 139 1.65 10.41 -5.68
N SER A 140 0.80 11.32 -6.18
CA SER A 140 0.47 11.44 -7.60
C SER A 140 1.69 11.67 -8.49
N GLU A 141 2.68 12.43 -8.03
CA GLU A 141 3.96 12.62 -8.71
C GLU A 141 4.92 11.43 -8.50
N SER A 142 4.88 10.78 -7.33
CA SER A 142 5.67 9.58 -7.06
C SER A 142 5.27 8.44 -8.00
N ILE A 143 3.98 8.36 -8.35
CA ILE A 143 3.47 7.45 -9.36
C ILE A 143 4.23 7.63 -10.68
N THR A 144 4.44 8.87 -11.14
CA THR A 144 5.16 9.16 -12.39
C THR A 144 6.61 8.65 -12.35
N LEU A 145 7.26 8.66 -11.19
CA LEU A 145 8.61 8.11 -11.03
C LEU A 145 8.62 6.58 -11.01
N VAL A 146 7.57 5.96 -10.43
CA VAL A 146 7.40 4.49 -10.41
C VAL A 146 7.12 3.93 -11.82
N VAL A 147 6.65 4.75 -12.77
CA VAL A 147 6.38 4.34 -14.17
C VAL A 147 7.59 3.74 -14.89
N ASN A 148 8.81 3.94 -14.39
CA ASN A 148 10.02 3.38 -15.02
C ASN A 148 10.52 2.07 -14.40
N SER A 149 10.05 1.65 -13.21
CA SER A 149 10.65 0.51 -12.48
C SER A 149 9.70 -0.16 -11.48
N GLY A 150 8.38 0.01 -11.64
CA GLY A 150 7.44 -0.59 -10.70
C GLY A 150 5.99 -0.47 -11.09
N VAL A 151 5.16 -1.01 -10.20
CA VAL A 151 3.72 -1.14 -10.33
C VAL A 151 3.05 -0.67 -9.04
N ILE A 152 1.93 0.02 -9.19
CA ILE A 152 1.08 0.51 -8.12
C ILE A 152 -0.32 -0.07 -8.31
N ILE A 153 -0.85 -0.67 -7.26
CA ILE A 153 -2.24 -1.10 -7.14
C ILE A 153 -2.92 -0.16 -6.14
N SER A 154 -3.76 0.75 -6.64
CA SER A 154 -4.48 1.73 -5.82
C SER A 154 -5.88 1.23 -5.45
N GLY A 155 -6.28 1.40 -4.19
CA GLY A 155 -7.54 0.94 -3.60
C GLY A 155 -8.80 1.64 -4.10
N CYS A 156 -8.63 2.81 -4.71
CA CYS A 156 -9.71 3.58 -5.35
C CYS A 156 -9.17 4.51 -6.44
N ARG A 157 -10.05 4.81 -7.42
CA ARG A 157 -9.88 5.97 -8.31
C ARG A 157 -9.87 7.28 -7.51
N LYS A 158 -9.28 8.35 -8.07
CA LYS A 158 -9.18 9.69 -7.45
C LYS A 158 -10.51 10.25 -6.90
N ASN A 159 -11.67 9.78 -7.34
CA ASN A 159 -13.00 10.30 -6.96
C ASN A 159 -13.88 9.28 -6.20
N GLN A 160 -13.31 8.28 -5.54
CA GLN A 160 -14.04 7.25 -4.80
C GLN A 160 -13.54 7.13 -3.35
N LYS A 161 -14.30 6.46 -2.48
CA LYS A 161 -13.86 6.13 -1.10
C LYS A 161 -13.52 4.64 -1.01
N SER A 162 -12.44 4.29 -0.33
CA SER A 162 -12.20 2.90 0.08
C SER A 162 -13.17 2.52 1.20
N ALA A 163 -13.51 1.24 1.30
CA ALA A 163 -14.49 0.71 2.25
C ALA A 163 -13.89 -0.45 3.05
N ASP A 164 -14.36 -0.61 4.29
CA ASP A 164 -14.01 -1.73 5.16
C ASP A 164 -15.06 -2.85 5.09
N LEU A 165 -14.61 -4.09 5.25
CA LEU A 165 -15.40 -5.31 5.42
C LEU A 165 -15.38 -5.76 6.88
N TRP A 166 -16.50 -6.26 7.40
CA TRP A 166 -16.54 -7.00 8.67
C TRP A 166 -16.61 -8.51 8.38
N LEU A 167 -15.58 -9.25 8.76
CA LEU A 167 -15.44 -10.70 8.54
C LEU A 167 -14.84 -11.37 9.78
N TYR A 168 -15.47 -12.44 10.28
CA TYR A 168 -14.98 -13.23 11.42
C TYR A 168 -14.57 -12.38 12.64
N ASP A 169 -15.45 -11.46 13.06
CA ASP A 169 -15.24 -10.51 14.16
C ASP A 169 -14.05 -9.55 14.00
N LYS A 170 -13.61 -9.33 12.76
CA LYS A 170 -12.53 -8.40 12.40
C LYS A 170 -12.93 -7.48 11.26
N PHE A 171 -12.45 -6.25 11.30
CA PHE A 171 -12.47 -5.35 10.13
C PHE A 171 -11.28 -5.65 9.22
N ILE A 172 -11.47 -5.64 7.90
CA ILE A 172 -10.43 -5.79 6.86
C ILE A 172 -10.77 -4.81 5.73
N GLY A 173 -9.79 -4.09 5.19
CA GLY A 173 -9.98 -3.21 4.05
C GLY A 173 -10.42 -3.98 2.80
N ALA A 174 -11.37 -3.42 2.03
CA ALA A 174 -11.94 -4.13 0.87
C ALA A 174 -10.89 -4.42 -0.20
N ALA A 175 -9.98 -3.47 -0.47
CA ALA A 175 -8.95 -3.71 -1.49
C ALA A 175 -8.03 -4.85 -1.04
N THR A 176 -7.56 -4.82 0.20
CA THR A 176 -6.68 -5.85 0.78
C THR A 176 -7.35 -7.23 0.76
N TYR A 177 -8.61 -7.31 1.18
CA TYR A 177 -9.36 -8.57 1.16
C TYR A 177 -9.48 -9.16 -0.25
N PHE A 178 -9.89 -8.36 -1.23
CA PHE A 178 -10.08 -8.88 -2.59
C PHE A 178 -8.76 -9.19 -3.29
N ILE A 179 -7.67 -8.48 -2.96
CA ILE A 179 -6.31 -8.85 -3.39
C ILE A 179 -5.96 -10.23 -2.86
N ALA A 180 -6.07 -10.45 -1.54
CA ALA A 180 -5.75 -11.72 -0.90
C ALA A 180 -6.57 -12.90 -1.47
N GLN A 181 -7.88 -12.70 -1.63
CA GLN A 181 -8.76 -13.73 -2.17
C GLN A 181 -8.43 -14.09 -3.62
N ASN A 182 -8.18 -13.11 -4.48
CA ASN A 182 -7.88 -13.39 -5.88
C ASN A 182 -6.47 -13.97 -6.06
N LEU A 183 -5.47 -13.52 -5.29
CA LEU A 183 -4.17 -14.19 -5.23
C LEU A 183 -4.31 -15.68 -4.87
N LYS A 184 -5.10 -15.99 -3.84
CA LYS A 184 -5.37 -17.36 -3.43
C LYS A 184 -6.10 -18.18 -4.51
N ASN A 185 -7.12 -17.61 -5.15
CA ASN A 185 -7.89 -18.29 -6.21
C ASN A 185 -7.01 -18.70 -7.40
N TYR A 186 -6.02 -17.88 -7.73
CA TYR A 186 -5.04 -18.16 -8.77
C TYR A 186 -3.79 -18.89 -8.25
N LYS A 187 -3.83 -19.43 -7.01
CA LYS A 187 -2.72 -20.15 -6.38
C LYS A 187 -1.41 -19.34 -6.36
N TYR A 188 -1.52 -18.02 -6.24
CA TYR A 188 -0.40 -17.07 -6.25
C TYR A 188 0.40 -17.08 -7.57
N GLU A 189 -0.22 -17.53 -8.66
CA GLU A 189 0.34 -17.62 -10.01
C GLU A 189 -0.49 -16.78 -10.99
N VAL A 190 -0.54 -15.46 -10.77
CA VAL A 190 -1.30 -14.50 -11.58
C VAL A 190 -0.46 -13.26 -11.87
N ASP A 191 -0.61 -12.70 -13.06
CA ASP A 191 0.00 -11.41 -13.42
C ASP A 191 -0.78 -10.21 -12.88
N TYR A 192 -0.13 -9.04 -12.85
CA TYR A 192 -0.74 -7.83 -12.29
C TYR A 192 -2.01 -7.39 -13.02
N LEU A 193 -2.04 -7.54 -14.35
CA LEU A 193 -3.16 -7.12 -15.18
C LEU A 193 -4.40 -7.98 -14.91
N THR A 194 -4.25 -9.31 -14.97
CA THR A 194 -5.31 -10.27 -14.66
C THR A 194 -5.75 -10.13 -13.21
N LEU A 195 -4.82 -10.02 -12.25
CA LEU A 195 -5.17 -9.85 -10.84
C LEU A 195 -6.05 -8.61 -10.63
N THR A 196 -5.67 -7.48 -11.22
CA THR A 196 -6.43 -6.22 -11.08
C THR A 196 -7.82 -6.31 -11.71
N ALA A 197 -7.95 -6.96 -12.87
CA ALA A 197 -9.23 -7.18 -13.52
C ALA A 197 -10.17 -8.04 -12.64
N GLU A 198 -9.65 -9.12 -12.07
CA GLU A 198 -10.41 -10.05 -11.21
C GLU A 198 -10.81 -9.44 -9.87
N ILE A 199 -9.95 -8.60 -9.30
CA ILE A 199 -10.30 -7.82 -8.10
C ILE A 199 -11.49 -6.91 -8.40
N ASN A 200 -11.43 -6.14 -9.49
CA ASN A 200 -12.52 -5.25 -9.88
C ASN A 200 -13.83 -6.00 -10.16
N GLN A 201 -13.76 -7.15 -10.82
CA GLN A 201 -14.91 -8.02 -11.05
C GLN A 201 -15.49 -8.54 -9.73
N SER A 202 -14.63 -9.00 -8.82
CA SER A 202 -15.02 -9.48 -7.49
C SER A 202 -15.68 -8.38 -6.67
N MET A 203 -15.11 -7.17 -6.64
CA MET A 203 -15.66 -6.01 -5.95
C MET A 203 -17.04 -5.62 -6.49
N LYS A 204 -17.18 -5.55 -7.81
CA LYS A 204 -18.46 -5.25 -8.48
C LYS A 204 -19.53 -6.28 -8.12
N LYS A 205 -19.19 -7.58 -8.12
CA LYS A 205 -20.09 -8.67 -7.71
C LYS A 205 -20.60 -8.50 -6.28
N HIS A 206 -19.75 -7.99 -5.39
CA HIS A 206 -20.09 -7.71 -3.99
C HIS A 206 -20.62 -6.29 -3.76
N LYS A 207 -20.99 -5.57 -4.83
CA LYS A 207 -21.61 -4.22 -4.80
C LYS A 207 -20.71 -3.12 -4.22
N TYR A 208 -19.39 -3.31 -4.23
CA TYR A 208 -18.45 -2.22 -3.95
C TYR A 208 -18.42 -1.24 -5.12
N LYS A 209 -18.49 0.06 -4.81
CA LYS A 209 -18.38 1.13 -5.81
C LYS A 209 -16.94 1.44 -6.19
N GLN A 210 -15.99 1.17 -5.29
CA GLN A 210 -14.58 1.43 -5.53
C GLN A 210 -14.04 0.52 -6.65
N GLN A 211 -13.12 1.07 -7.44
CA GLN A 211 -12.40 0.35 -8.48
C GLN A 211 -10.91 0.48 -8.24
N ILE A 212 -10.22 -0.65 -8.31
CA ILE A 212 -8.78 -0.73 -8.24
C ILE A 212 -8.18 -0.23 -9.54
N GLU A 213 -7.14 0.58 -9.44
CA GLU A 213 -6.35 1.06 -10.57
C GLU A 213 -4.95 0.44 -10.54
N LEU A 214 -4.51 -0.01 -11.71
CA LEU A 214 -3.15 -0.48 -11.96
C LEU A 214 -2.39 0.62 -12.69
N ILE A 215 -1.30 1.09 -12.10
CA ILE A 215 -0.47 2.16 -12.67
C ILE A 215 1.00 1.77 -12.58
N GLY A 216 1.82 2.19 -13.54
CA GLY A 216 3.26 1.97 -13.50
C GLY A 216 3.81 1.62 -14.87
N ASP A 217 4.94 0.94 -14.88
CA ASP A 217 5.55 0.44 -16.11
C ASP A 217 4.67 -0.65 -16.72
N SER A 218 4.11 -0.38 -17.89
CA SER A 218 3.29 -1.34 -18.63
C SER A 218 4.02 -2.65 -18.95
N SER A 219 5.36 -2.63 -19.04
CA SER A 219 6.17 -3.84 -19.23
C SER A 219 6.04 -4.82 -18.05
N CYS A 220 5.71 -4.31 -16.86
CA CYS A 220 5.52 -5.10 -15.66
C CYS A 220 4.11 -5.71 -15.57
N PHE A 221 3.12 -5.23 -16.34
CA PHE A 221 1.72 -5.62 -16.13
C PHE A 221 1.44 -7.10 -16.44
N SER A 222 2.16 -7.68 -17.40
CA SER A 222 2.07 -9.11 -17.74
C SER A 222 3.02 -10.00 -16.92
N THR A 223 3.78 -9.42 -15.99
CA THR A 223 4.65 -10.19 -15.09
C THR A 223 3.85 -10.72 -13.91
N LYS A 224 4.24 -11.89 -13.41
CA LYS A 224 3.60 -12.51 -12.25
C LYS A 224 3.78 -11.62 -11.01
N PHE A 225 2.73 -11.51 -10.20
CA PHE A 225 2.76 -10.73 -8.97
C PHE A 225 3.95 -11.17 -8.09
N LEU A 226 4.85 -10.23 -7.79
CA LEU A 226 6.08 -10.42 -7.01
C LEU A 226 6.99 -11.59 -7.46
N LYS A 227 6.99 -11.95 -8.75
CA LYS A 227 7.83 -13.00 -9.33
C LYS A 227 8.62 -12.48 -10.53
#